data_AF-A0A0B5ETP5-F1
#
_entry.id   AF-A0A0B5ETP5-F1
#
_cell.length_a   1.000
_cell.length_b   1.000
_cell.length_c   1.000
_cell.angle_alpha   90.00
_cell.angle_beta   90.00
_cell.angle_gamma   90.00
#
_symmetry.space_group_name_H-M   'P 1'
#
loop_
_entity.id
_entity.type
_entity.pdbx_description
1 polymer ?
#
loop_
_entity_poly.entity_id
_entity_poly.type
_entity_poly.pdbx_seq_one_letter_code
_entity_poly.pdbx_strand_id
1 'polypeptide(L)'
;MAQARAAMAAAQDQAGLERAREDWKRAEQQERRGLPSVFLYFMWVLLGVVMALCTVIALTWLGEEGGPGKASGADPGAAAFCQLSINGGLVFITLLPVAAALAEATGSLRRLRGTRQEFAQTEAAAVSRIEAGRASARTSSEDAPEPGRGSA
;
A
#
# COMPACT_ATOMS: atom_id res chain seq x y z
N MET A 1 10.34 -3.85 -11.04
CA MET A 1 9.37 -3.17 -11.93
C MET A 1 9.87 -3.04 -13.38
N ALA A 2 10.97 -2.34 -13.68
CA ALA A 2 11.42 -2.12 -15.07
C ALA A 2 11.74 -3.41 -15.86
N GLN A 3 12.44 -4.37 -15.25
CA GLN A 3 12.72 -5.68 -15.88
C GLN A 3 11.45 -6.46 -16.22
N ALA A 4 10.45 -6.47 -15.33
CA ALA A 4 9.18 -7.16 -15.58
C ALA A 4 8.37 -6.50 -16.71
N ARG A 5 8.44 -5.16 -16.85
CA ARG A 5 7.86 -4.47 -18.02
C ARG A 5 8.56 -4.85 -19.33
N ALA A 6 9.90 -4.91 -19.33
CA ALA A 6 10.66 -5.32 -20.49
C ALA A 6 10.34 -6.78 -20.90
N ALA A 7 10.18 -7.67 -19.93
CA ALA A 7 9.80 -9.06 -20.16
C ALA A 7 8.38 -9.18 -20.76
N MET A 8 7.40 -8.41 -20.28
CA MET A 8 6.06 -8.35 -20.89
C MET A 8 6.08 -7.77 -22.31
N ALA A 9 6.90 -6.74 -22.55
CA ALA A 9 7.01 -6.12 -23.87
C ALA A 9 7.60 -7.06 -24.93
N ALA A 10 8.51 -7.96 -24.50
CA ALA A 10 9.21 -8.93 -25.32
C ALA A 10 8.48 -10.28 -25.47
N ALA A 11 7.38 -10.52 -24.74
CA ALA A 11 6.64 -11.77 -24.82
C ALA A 11 5.98 -11.92 -26.21
N GLN A 12 6.30 -13.03 -26.89
CA GLN A 12 5.74 -13.38 -28.21
C GLN A 12 4.68 -14.49 -28.13
N ASP A 13 4.58 -15.14 -26.97
CA ASP A 13 3.70 -16.27 -26.72
C ASP A 13 2.97 -16.14 -25.37
N GLN A 14 1.93 -16.97 -25.19
CA GLN A 14 1.09 -16.95 -24.00
C GLN A 14 1.88 -17.36 -22.75
N ALA A 15 2.79 -18.34 -22.89
CA ALA A 15 3.60 -18.86 -21.80
C ALA A 15 4.62 -17.82 -21.29
N GLY A 16 5.22 -17.03 -22.19
CA GLY A 16 6.08 -15.91 -21.81
C GLY A 16 5.33 -14.81 -21.06
N LEU A 17 4.08 -14.53 -21.47
CA LEU A 17 3.23 -13.55 -20.81
C LEU A 17 2.83 -13.98 -19.39
N GLU A 18 2.53 -15.25 -19.17
CA GLU A 18 2.21 -15.78 -17.84
C GLU A 18 3.39 -15.71 -16.88
N ARG A 19 4.61 -16.06 -17.33
CA ARG A 19 5.83 -15.92 -16.51
C ARG A 19 6.08 -14.46 -16.13
N ALA A 20 5.91 -13.55 -17.08
CA ALA A 20 6.10 -12.12 -16.81
C ALA A 20 5.06 -11.57 -15.80
N ARG A 21 3.82 -12.10 -15.79
CA ARG A 21 2.82 -11.80 -14.76
C ARG A 21 3.23 -12.31 -13.38
N GLU A 22 3.78 -13.52 -13.28
CA GLU A 22 4.25 -14.06 -12.00
C GLU A 22 5.42 -13.25 -11.43
N ASP A 23 6.40 -12.91 -12.27
CA ASP A 23 7.55 -12.11 -11.85
C ASP A 23 7.14 -10.70 -11.44
N TRP A 24 6.12 -10.13 -12.09
CA TRP A 24 5.50 -8.88 -11.65
C TRP A 24 4.87 -9.00 -10.26
N LYS A 25 4.08 -10.06 -10.01
CA LYS A 25 3.47 -10.30 -8.68
C LYS A 25 4.54 -10.46 -7.60
N ARG A 26 5.63 -11.18 -7.88
CA ARG A 26 6.75 -11.34 -6.94
C ARG A 26 7.42 -10.00 -6.65
N ALA A 27 7.67 -9.19 -7.68
CA ALA A 27 8.23 -7.85 -7.50
C ALA A 27 7.32 -6.94 -6.68
N GLU A 28 6.00 -6.94 -6.93
CA GLU A 28 5.03 -6.17 -6.14
C GLU A 28 5.00 -6.63 -4.67
N GLN A 29 5.07 -7.95 -4.43
CA GLN A 29 5.07 -8.51 -3.09
C GLN A 29 6.35 -8.18 -2.31
N GLN A 30 7.49 -8.12 -3.01
CA GLN A 30 8.77 -7.72 -2.42
C GLN A 30 8.81 -6.22 -2.12
N GLU A 31 8.23 -5.38 -2.98
CA GLU A 31 8.07 -3.95 -2.73
C GLU A 31 7.13 -3.68 -1.54
N ARG A 32 6.04 -4.44 -1.42
CA ARG A 32 5.15 -4.39 -0.25
C ARG A 32 5.82 -4.81 1.06
N ARG A 33 6.81 -5.70 1.02
CA ARG A 33 7.62 -6.07 2.20
C ARG A 33 8.57 -4.94 2.64
N GLY A 34 8.89 -4.00 1.76
CA GLY A 34 9.75 -2.85 2.06
C GLY A 34 9.02 -1.65 2.67
N LEU A 35 7.68 -1.63 2.68
CA LEU A 35 6.92 -0.59 3.37
C LEU A 35 7.01 -0.83 4.88
N PRO A 36 7.46 0.15 5.70
CA PRO A 36 7.50 0.01 7.14
C PRO A 36 6.10 -0.35 7.62
N SER A 37 6.00 -1.60 8.03
CA SER A 37 4.74 -2.31 8.11
C SER A 37 3.81 -1.63 9.10
N VAL A 38 2.52 -1.77 8.85
CA VAL A 38 1.39 -1.48 9.75
C VAL A 38 1.70 -1.68 11.25
N PHE A 39 2.62 -2.61 11.58
CA PHE A 39 3.20 -2.80 12.92
C PHE A 39 3.82 -1.54 13.55
N LEU A 40 4.60 -0.74 12.82
CA LEU A 40 5.21 0.49 13.36
C LEU A 40 4.13 1.49 13.75
N TYR A 41 3.08 1.61 12.93
CA TYR A 41 1.92 2.44 13.24
C TYR A 41 1.13 1.91 14.43
N PHE A 42 0.94 0.59 14.53
CA PHE A 42 0.27 -0.04 15.67
C PHE A 42 1.03 0.20 16.98
N MET A 43 2.36 -0.01 16.97
CA MET A 43 3.23 0.29 18.11
C MET A 43 3.19 1.77 18.50
N TRP A 44 3.08 2.65 17.51
CA TRP A 44 3.02 4.08 17.75
C TRP A 44 1.69 4.54 18.34
N VAL A 45 0.56 4.02 17.85
CA VAL A 45 -0.77 4.25 18.45
C VAL A 45 -0.80 3.70 19.88
N LEU A 46 -0.26 2.50 20.11
CA LEU A 46 -0.16 1.90 21.43
C LEU A 46 0.65 2.78 22.39
N LEU A 47 1.78 3.32 21.93
CA LEU A 47 2.60 4.26 22.70
C LEU A 47 1.81 5.54 23.07
N GLY A 48 1.04 6.08 22.14
CA GLY A 48 0.17 7.24 22.38
C GLY A 48 -0.89 6.96 23.46
N VAL A 49 -1.53 5.79 23.41
CA VAL A 49 -2.53 5.36 24.41
C VAL A 49 -1.89 5.19 25.79
N VAL A 50 -0.70 4.57 25.85
CA VAL A 50 0.03 4.40 27.11
C VAL A 50 0.40 5.75 27.73
N MET A 51 0.91 6.70 26.93
CA MET A 51 1.21 8.06 27.40
C MET A 51 -0.03 8.79 27.92
N ALA A 52 -1.17 8.63 27.25
CA ALA A 52 -2.45 9.19 27.71
C ALA A 52 -2.89 8.58 29.05
N LEU A 53 -2.80 7.26 29.21
CA LEU A 53 -3.13 6.58 30.46
C LEU A 53 -2.20 7.02 31.60
N CYS A 54 -0.89 7.10 31.36
CA CYS A 54 0.07 7.61 32.35
C CYS A 54 -0.26 9.04 32.79
N THR A 55 -0.70 9.88 31.86
CA THR A 55 -1.14 11.25 32.17
C THR A 55 -2.37 11.24 33.08
N VAL A 56 -3.39 10.45 32.73
CA VAL A 56 -4.62 10.35 33.54
C VAL A 56 -4.32 9.83 34.94
N ILE A 57 -3.43 8.83 35.04
CA ILE A 57 -2.97 8.29 36.33
C ILE A 57 -2.23 9.38 37.11
N ALA A 58 -1.29 10.10 36.50
CA ALA A 58 -0.58 11.18 37.17
C ALA A 58 -1.52 12.29 37.66
N LEU A 59 -2.52 12.68 36.86
CA LEU A 59 -3.51 13.70 37.22
C LEU A 59 -4.48 13.22 38.32
N THR A 60 -4.89 11.95 38.30
CA THR A 60 -5.70 11.37 39.38
C THR A 60 -4.91 11.32 40.68
N TRP A 61 -3.64 10.94 40.64
CA TRP A 61 -2.74 11.06 41.79
C TRP A 61 -2.60 12.50 42.28
N LEU A 62 -2.47 13.47 41.38
CA LEU A 62 -2.38 14.89 41.75
C LEU A 62 -3.68 15.41 42.40
N GLY A 63 -4.83 14.96 41.90
CA GLY A 63 -6.13 15.24 42.52
C GLY A 63 -6.32 14.53 43.86
N GLU A 64 -5.69 13.36 44.00
CA GLU A 64 -5.67 12.56 45.22
C GLU A 64 -4.52 12.92 46.17
N GLU A 65 -3.67 13.93 45.93
CA GLU A 65 -2.61 14.36 46.87
C GLU A 65 -3.14 15.05 48.15
N GLY A 66 -4.29 14.62 48.66
CA GLY A 66 -4.56 14.54 50.10
C GLY A 66 -4.39 13.11 50.67
N GLY A 67 -4.07 12.12 49.84
CA GLY A 67 -4.20 10.68 50.08
C GLY A 67 -5.60 10.14 49.75
N PRO A 68 -5.77 8.81 49.60
CA PRO A 68 -7.08 8.19 49.42
C PRO A 68 -8.01 8.59 50.59
N GLY A 69 -9.02 9.39 50.28
CA GLY A 69 -10.01 9.89 51.25
C GLY A 69 -9.80 11.32 51.78
N LYS A 70 -8.82 12.10 51.29
CA LYS A 70 -8.75 13.55 51.60
C LYS A 70 -8.66 14.38 50.34
N ALA A 71 -9.56 15.36 50.21
CA ALA A 71 -9.56 16.32 49.12
C ALA A 71 -8.30 17.20 49.19
N SER A 72 -7.46 17.15 48.15
CA SER A 72 -6.29 18.01 47.99
C SER A 72 -6.69 19.46 47.69
N GLY A 73 -5.92 20.43 48.19
CA GLY A 73 -6.07 21.86 47.97
C GLY A 73 -5.43 22.40 46.68
N ALA A 74 -5.30 21.56 45.64
CA ALA A 74 -4.81 22.01 44.35
C ALA A 74 -5.85 22.93 43.67
N ASP A 75 -5.42 24.09 43.18
CA ASP A 75 -6.29 25.01 42.44
C ASP A 75 -6.90 24.29 41.23
N PRO A 76 -8.24 24.12 41.16
CA PRO A 76 -8.89 23.40 40.06
C PRO A 76 -8.62 24.05 38.69
N GLY A 77 -8.30 25.35 38.65
CA GLY A 77 -7.88 26.04 37.43
C GLY A 77 -6.56 25.52 36.87
N ALA A 78 -5.57 25.31 37.74
CA ALA A 78 -4.26 24.78 37.35
C ALA A 78 -4.33 23.32 36.86
N ALA A 79 -5.11 22.48 37.53
CA ALA A 79 -5.32 21.09 37.12
C ALA A 79 -6.00 20.99 35.74
N ALA A 80 -7.03 21.79 35.49
CA ALA A 80 -7.71 21.85 34.20
C ALA A 80 -6.78 22.35 33.08
N PHE A 81 -5.95 23.35 33.35
CA PHE A 81 -4.98 23.87 32.39
C PHE A 81 -3.91 22.83 32.03
N CYS A 82 -3.36 22.12 33.03
CA CYS A 82 -2.41 21.03 32.79
C CYS A 82 -3.05 19.91 31.95
N GLN A 83 -4.28 19.50 32.28
CA GLN A 83 -4.98 18.47 31.53
C GLN A 83 -5.27 18.88 30.08
N LEU A 84 -5.71 20.12 29.87
CA LEU A 84 -5.94 20.66 28.53
C LEU A 84 -4.63 20.74 27.72
N SER A 85 -3.55 21.19 28.36
CA SER A 85 -2.22 21.28 27.73
C SER A 85 -1.69 19.91 27.32
N ILE A 86 -1.85 18.90 28.18
CA ILE A 86 -1.39 17.55 27.87
C ILE A 86 -2.26 16.91 26.79
N ASN A 87 -3.59 17.05 26.87
CA ASN A 87 -4.49 16.59 25.82
C ASN A 87 -4.18 17.27 24.48
N GLY A 88 -3.94 18.58 24.47
CA GLY A 88 -3.55 19.34 23.28
C GLY A 88 -2.22 18.84 22.69
N GLY A 89 -1.22 18.61 23.53
CA GLY A 89 0.06 18.03 23.13
C GLY A 89 -0.09 16.62 22.56
N LEU A 90 -0.91 15.78 23.19
CA LEU A 90 -1.17 14.41 22.75
C LEU A 90 -1.92 14.39 21.41
N VAL A 91 -2.91 15.26 21.24
CA VAL A 91 -3.63 15.48 19.98
C VAL A 91 -2.67 15.96 18.89
N PHE A 92 -1.76 16.90 19.19
CA PHE A 92 -0.79 17.39 18.21
C PHE A 92 0.24 16.31 17.80
N ILE A 93 0.77 15.58 18.78
CA ILE A 93 1.69 14.47 18.55
C ILE A 93 1.00 13.36 17.77
N THR A 94 -0.29 13.09 18.01
CA THR A 94 -1.06 12.04 17.33
C THR A 94 -1.51 12.43 15.91
N LEU A 95 -1.97 13.66 15.71
CA LEU A 95 -2.49 14.13 14.42
C LEU A 95 -1.43 14.23 13.34
N LEU A 96 -0.24 14.70 13.66
CA LEU A 96 0.82 14.91 12.67
C LEU A 96 1.20 13.61 11.94
N PRO A 97 1.47 12.50 12.65
CA PRO A 97 1.78 11.22 12.03
C PRO A 97 0.57 10.55 11.39
N VAL A 98 -0.64 10.75 11.94
CA VAL A 98 -1.88 10.30 11.27
C VAL A 98 -2.07 11.03 9.93
N ALA A 99 -1.84 12.33 9.88
CA ALA A 99 -1.92 13.12 8.65
C ALA A 99 -0.83 12.70 7.64
N ALA A 100 0.41 12.49 8.12
CA ALA A 100 1.50 11.96 7.28
C ALA A 100 1.15 10.57 6.73
N ALA A 101 0.61 9.68 7.56
CA ALA A 101 0.17 8.34 7.15
C ALA A 101 -0.98 8.40 6.13
N LEU A 102 -1.94 9.31 6.31
CA LEU A 102 -3.02 9.55 5.34
C LEU A 102 -2.47 10.09 4.01
N ALA A 103 -1.50 10.99 4.05
CA ALA A 103 -0.84 11.50 2.85
C ALA A 103 -0.05 10.39 2.11
N GLU A 104 0.65 9.53 2.84
CA GLU A 104 1.36 8.37 2.27
C GLU A 104 0.38 7.30 1.74
N ALA A 105 -0.71 7.02 2.46
CA ALA A 105 -1.74 6.09 2.03
C ALA A 105 -2.45 6.58 0.77
N THR A 106 -2.78 7.87 0.69
CA THR A 106 -3.42 8.46 -0.50
C THR A 106 -2.45 8.54 -1.68
N GLY A 107 -1.18 8.87 -1.43
CA GLY A 107 -0.11 8.84 -2.43
C GLY A 107 0.14 7.44 -2.98
N SER A 108 0.22 6.43 -2.11
CA SER A 108 0.41 5.02 -2.50
C SER A 108 -0.81 4.48 -3.25
N LEU A 109 -2.03 4.82 -2.86
CA LEU A 109 -3.26 4.48 -3.60
C LEU A 109 -3.26 5.07 -5.01
N ARG A 110 -2.86 6.34 -5.16
CA ARG A 110 -2.73 6.97 -6.48
C ARG A 110 -1.65 6.30 -7.33
N ARG A 111 -0.49 5.99 -6.75
CA ARG A 111 0.58 5.25 -7.43
C ARG A 111 0.10 3.86 -7.86
N LEU A 112 -0.50 3.08 -6.96
CA LEU A 112 -1.06 1.76 -7.26
C LEU A 112 -2.10 1.80 -8.39
N ARG A 113 -2.98 2.81 -8.40
CA ARG A 113 -3.95 3.00 -9.49
C ARG A 113 -3.27 3.29 -10.82
N GLY A 114 -2.28 4.18 -10.83
CA GLY A 114 -1.48 4.49 -12.03
C GLY A 114 -0.75 3.25 -12.54
N THR A 115 -0.07 2.52 -11.67
CA THR A 115 0.67 1.30 -12.05
C THR A 115 -0.25 0.20 -12.58
N ARG A 116 -1.46 0.06 -12.02
CA ARG A 116 -2.47 -0.89 -12.54
C ARG A 116 -2.98 -0.49 -13.92
N GLN A 117 -3.22 0.79 -14.15
CA GLN A 117 -3.64 1.27 -15.47
C GLN A 117 -2.55 1.06 -16.52
N GLU A 118 -1.29 1.40 -16.20
CA GLU A 118 -0.15 1.15 -17.08
C GLU A 118 0.00 -0.35 -17.37
N PHE A 119 -0.13 -1.21 -16.36
CA PHE A 119 -0.08 -2.66 -16.54
C PHE A 119 -1.17 -3.13 -17.50
N ALA A 120 -2.43 -2.73 -17.29
CA ALA A 120 -3.55 -3.10 -18.14
C ALA A 120 -3.35 -2.66 -19.60
N GLN A 121 -2.80 -1.46 -19.83
CA GLN A 121 -2.48 -0.99 -21.18
C GLN A 121 -1.36 -1.81 -21.83
N THR A 122 -0.31 -2.12 -21.08
CA THR A 122 0.84 -2.89 -21.60
C THR A 122 0.42 -4.33 -21.92
N GLU A 123 -0.42 -4.91 -21.06
CA GLU A 123 -0.98 -6.24 -21.24
C GLU A 123 -1.92 -6.31 -22.45
N ALA A 124 -2.85 -5.36 -22.59
CA ALA A 124 -3.73 -5.27 -23.76
C ALA A 124 -2.94 -5.15 -25.07
N ALA A 125 -1.85 -4.36 -25.07
CA ALA A 125 -0.97 -4.21 -26.22
C ALA A 125 -0.12 -5.46 -26.52
N ALA A 126 0.20 -6.28 -25.52
CA ALA A 126 0.88 -7.55 -25.72
C ALA A 126 -0.09 -8.61 -26.28
N VAL A 127 -1.30 -8.70 -25.73
CA VAL A 127 -2.35 -9.62 -26.20
C VAL A 127 -2.72 -9.33 -27.65
N SER A 128 -2.94 -8.06 -28.03
CA SER A 128 -3.29 -7.70 -29.40
C SER A 128 -2.20 -8.09 -30.41
N ARG A 129 -0.92 -7.98 -30.05
CA ARG A 129 0.22 -8.41 -30.89
C ARG A 129 0.24 -9.92 -31.09
N ILE A 130 -0.02 -10.70 -30.03
CA ILE A 130 -0.09 -12.16 -30.11
C ILE A 130 -1.27 -12.59 -30.98
N GLU A 131 -2.43 -11.96 -30.82
CA GLU A 131 -3.62 -12.24 -31.63
C GLU A 131 -3.41 -11.90 -33.11
N ALA A 132 -2.82 -10.73 -33.41
CA ALA A 132 -2.48 -10.34 -34.77
C ALA A 132 -1.48 -11.32 -35.41
N GLY A 133 -0.45 -11.74 -34.67
CA GLY A 133 0.52 -12.74 -35.11
C GLY A 133 -0.12 -14.10 -35.43
N ARG A 134 -1.07 -14.55 -34.59
CA ARG A 134 -1.83 -15.79 -34.85
C ARG A 134 -2.73 -15.66 -36.08
N ALA A 135 -3.38 -14.51 -36.27
CA ALA A 135 -4.24 -14.27 -37.44
C ALA A 135 -3.42 -14.31 -38.73
N SER A 136 -2.27 -13.63 -38.77
CA SER A 136 -1.36 -13.65 -39.92
C SER A 136 -0.74 -15.03 -40.20
N ALA A 137 -0.43 -15.81 -39.15
CA ALA A 137 0.08 -17.17 -39.32
C ALA A 137 -0.99 -18.13 -39.90
N ARG A 138 -2.28 -17.94 -39.55
CA ARG A 138 -3.38 -18.72 -40.13
C ARG A 138 -3.59 -18.42 -41.60
N THR A 139 -3.63 -17.15 -41.98
CA THR A 139 -3.79 -16.78 -43.40
C THR A 139 -2.62 -17.25 -44.25
N SER A 140 -1.39 -17.19 -43.74
CA SER A 140 -0.22 -17.70 -44.47
C SER A 140 -0.19 -19.24 -44.61
N SER A 141 -0.87 -19.98 -43.73
CA SER A 141 -0.99 -21.44 -43.83
C SER A 141 -2.10 -21.87 -44.79
N GLU A 142 -3.08 -21.01 -45.06
CA GLU A 142 -4.20 -21.29 -45.96
C GLU A 142 -3.85 -21.00 -47.43
N ASP A 143 -2.93 -20.06 -47.67
CA ASP A 143 -2.38 -19.74 -49.00
C ASP A 143 -1.23 -20.67 -49.46
N ALA A 144 -0.85 -21.68 -48.66
CA ALA A 144 0.15 -22.65 -49.08
C ALA A 144 -0.50 -23.59 -50.13
N PRO A 145 -0.11 -23.51 -51.43
CA PRO A 145 -0.73 -24.31 -52.48
C PRO A 145 -0.54 -25.81 -52.19
N GLU A 146 -1.63 -26.58 -52.21
CA GLU A 146 -1.57 -28.04 -52.08
C GLU A 146 -0.54 -28.59 -53.08
N PRO A 147 0.58 -29.19 -52.62
CA PRO A 147 1.56 -29.75 -53.51
C PRO A 147 0.97 -31.03 -54.12
N GLY A 148 0.42 -30.87 -55.33
CA GLY A 148 0.19 -31.96 -56.27
C GLY A 148 -0.90 -32.95 -55.87
N ARG A 149 -2.17 -32.56 -56.06
CA ARG A 149 -3.14 -33.53 -56.59
C ARG A 149 -2.80 -33.80 -58.05
N GLY A 150 -1.79 -34.65 -58.25
CA GLY A 150 -1.47 -35.21 -59.55
C GLY A 150 -2.63 -36.08 -60.01
N SER A 151 -3.29 -35.65 -61.09
CA SER A 151 -4.25 -36.46 -61.85
C SER A 151 -3.54 -37.70 -62.39
N ALA A 152 -4.05 -38.87 -62.03
CA ALA A 152 -3.81 -40.13 -62.72
C ALA A 152 -5.12 -40.56 -63.39
#